data_AF-A0A3M6TPI6-F1
#
_entry.id   AF-A0A3M6TPI6-F1
#
_cell.length_a   1.000
_cell.length_b   1.000
_cell.length_c   1.000
_cell.angle_alpha   90.00
_cell.angle_beta   90.00
_cell.angle_gamma   90.00
#
_symmetry.space_group_name_H-M   'P 1'
#
loop_
_entity.id
_entity.type
_entity.pdbx_description
1 polymer ?
#
loop_
_entity_poly.entity_id
_entity_poly.type
_entity_poly.pdbx_seq_one_letter_code
_entity_poly.pdbx_strand_id
1 'polypeptide(L)'
;MATAGASGGSTLHSVTENQKRWLVFGIALSKVLVSQIRPFVEIEIQREYGNLQTSHGIHTQSTSGRLKHWPKFLKYENINGNDRIPKLPHGKYDFSKFDCRVMSHVDFAKLYVENHMAKFNAFDEFCDASAILALLGRVPVFSVDVQSAAGAVREARNAWAHCAFSEWDPVNYQQNFAAMEQLVKKLGLPGSSTKDLLTELKNWEGK
;
A
#
# COMPACT_ATOMS: atom_id res chain seq x y z
N MET A 1 7.55 -50.92 32.69
CA MET A 1 7.58 -49.47 32.95
C MET A 1 7.58 -48.77 31.61
N ALA A 2 6.50 -48.05 31.34
CA ALA A 2 6.33 -47.22 30.15
C ALA A 2 6.79 -45.80 30.44
N THR A 3 7.48 -45.16 29.50
CA THR A 3 7.54 -43.70 29.40
C THR A 3 7.45 -43.33 27.93
N ALA A 4 6.22 -43.02 27.51
CA ALA A 4 5.93 -42.37 26.24
C ALA A 4 6.36 -40.91 26.34
N GLY A 5 7.29 -40.49 25.47
CA GLY A 5 7.54 -39.08 25.21
C GLY A 5 6.49 -38.56 24.24
N ALA A 6 5.51 -37.83 24.74
CA ALA A 6 4.59 -37.06 23.90
C ALA A 6 5.31 -35.79 23.44
N SER A 7 5.78 -35.78 22.19
CA SER A 7 6.18 -34.53 21.52
C SER A 7 4.91 -33.78 21.14
N GLY A 8 4.65 -32.67 21.84
CA GLY A 8 3.62 -31.71 21.48
C GLY A 8 3.96 -30.97 20.20
N GLY A 9 3.76 -31.61 19.05
CA GLY A 9 3.67 -30.94 17.76
C GLY A 9 2.22 -30.54 17.51
N SER A 10 1.90 -29.25 17.60
CA SER A 10 0.62 -28.74 17.10
C SER A 10 0.64 -28.85 15.58
N THR A 11 0.15 -29.96 15.05
CA THR A 11 -0.11 -30.14 13.63
C THR A 11 -1.45 -29.48 13.30
N LEU A 12 -1.42 -28.40 12.51
CA LEU A 12 -2.60 -27.85 11.84
C LEU A 12 -3.12 -28.90 10.83
N HIS A 13 -3.77 -29.95 11.32
CA HIS A 13 -4.42 -30.97 10.51
C HIS A 13 -5.68 -30.35 9.88
N SER A 14 -5.52 -29.68 8.74
CA SER A 14 -6.55 -29.43 7.69
C SER A 14 -6.22 -28.27 6.71
N VAL A 15 -4.97 -27.78 6.62
CA VAL A 15 -4.63 -26.71 5.64
C VAL A 15 -4.24 -27.33 4.30
N THR A 16 -5.02 -27.04 3.25
CA THR A 16 -4.71 -27.41 1.87
C THR A 16 -3.47 -26.65 1.37
N GLU A 17 -2.78 -27.19 0.36
CA GLU A 17 -1.61 -26.51 -0.24
C GLU A 17 -1.95 -25.11 -0.75
N ASN A 18 -3.15 -24.92 -1.30
CA ASN A 18 -3.60 -23.62 -1.77
C ASN A 18 -3.79 -22.61 -0.61
N GLN A 19 -4.33 -23.05 0.53
CA GLN A 19 -4.42 -22.22 1.73
C GLN A 19 -3.04 -21.87 2.30
N LYS A 20 -2.06 -22.79 2.22
CA LYS A 20 -0.67 -22.49 2.59
C LYS A 20 -0.08 -21.40 1.70
N ARG A 21 -0.23 -21.52 0.38
CA ARG A 21 0.23 -20.49 -0.59
C ARG A 21 -0.41 -19.13 -0.35
N TRP A 22 -1.72 -19.11 -0.11
CA TRP A 22 -2.46 -17.89 0.26
C TRP A 22 -1.88 -17.24 1.53
N LEU A 23 -1.59 -18.04 2.57
CA LEU A 23 -1.03 -17.56 3.83
C LEU A 23 0.40 -17.01 3.63
N VAL A 24 1.26 -17.79 2.95
CA VAL A 24 2.65 -17.43 2.67
C VAL A 24 2.75 -16.13 1.89
N PHE A 25 1.93 -15.97 0.84
CA PHE A 25 1.88 -14.74 0.06
C PHE A 25 1.45 -13.55 0.93
N GLY A 26 0.39 -13.69 1.74
CA GLY A 26 -0.06 -12.60 2.62
C GLY A 26 1.02 -12.14 3.58
N ILE A 27 1.77 -13.08 4.18
CA ILE A 27 2.88 -12.76 5.07
C ILE A 27 4.02 -12.07 4.30
N ALA A 28 4.41 -12.60 3.14
CA ALA A 28 5.44 -11.99 2.30
C ALA A 28 5.04 -10.57 1.88
N LEU A 29 3.81 -10.36 1.43
CA LEU A 29 3.30 -9.05 1.05
C LEU A 29 3.39 -8.05 2.21
N SER A 30 2.87 -8.39 3.38
CA SER A 30 2.75 -7.44 4.50
C SER A 30 4.06 -7.27 5.27
N LYS A 31 4.71 -8.37 5.67
CA LYS A 31 5.88 -8.33 6.57
C LYS A 31 7.19 -8.14 5.83
N VAL A 32 7.28 -8.54 4.56
CA VAL A 32 8.52 -8.45 3.78
C VAL A 32 8.45 -7.26 2.85
N LEU A 33 7.60 -7.33 1.83
CA LEU A 33 7.54 -6.30 0.78
C LEU A 33 7.14 -4.94 1.36
N VAL A 34 5.93 -4.83 1.90
CA VAL A 34 5.38 -3.54 2.35
C VAL A 34 6.20 -2.95 3.48
N SER A 35 6.62 -3.78 4.44
CA SER A 35 7.44 -3.31 5.56
C SER A 35 8.76 -2.69 5.11
N GLN A 36 9.42 -3.27 4.10
CA GLN A 36 10.73 -2.80 3.64
C GLN A 36 10.65 -1.62 2.68
N ILE A 37 9.62 -1.55 1.82
CA ILE A 37 9.50 -0.44 0.86
C ILE A 37 8.85 0.81 1.45
N ARG A 38 8.15 0.69 2.58
CA ARG A 38 7.41 1.81 3.21
C ARG A 38 8.29 3.04 3.51
N PRO A 39 9.49 2.91 4.13
CA PRO A 39 10.34 4.08 4.37
C PRO A 39 10.78 4.79 3.08
N PHE A 40 11.05 4.02 2.02
CA PHE A 40 11.38 4.59 0.71
C PHE A 40 10.20 5.38 0.14
N VAL A 41 8.99 4.81 0.21
CA VAL A 41 7.76 5.48 -0.25
C VAL A 41 7.53 6.78 0.51
N GLU A 42 7.73 6.78 1.83
CA GLU A 42 7.61 8.00 2.65
C GLU A 42 8.58 9.10 2.20
N ILE A 43 9.85 8.77 1.98
CA ILE A 43 10.88 9.73 1.55
C ILE A 43 10.50 10.38 0.22
N GLU A 44 10.07 9.59 -0.77
CA GLU A 44 9.69 10.11 -2.09
C GLU A 44 8.42 10.98 -2.02
N ILE A 45 7.44 10.59 -1.20
CA ILE A 45 6.23 11.39 -0.96
C ILE A 45 6.56 12.70 -0.24
N GLN A 46 7.46 12.67 0.75
CA GLN A 46 7.89 13.87 1.46
C GLN A 46 8.59 14.84 0.50
N ARG A 47 9.43 14.35 -0.42
CA ARG A 47 10.06 15.16 -1.46
C ARG A 47 9.02 15.83 -2.35
N GLU A 48 8.06 15.06 -2.85
CA GLU A 48 7.01 15.57 -3.74
C GLU A 48 6.10 16.60 -3.05
N TYR A 49 5.76 16.35 -1.78
CA TYR A 49 5.05 17.32 -0.96
C TYR A 49 5.83 18.63 -0.83
N GLY A 50 7.14 18.58 -0.52
CA GLY A 50 8.00 19.76 -0.44
C GLY A 50 8.04 20.57 -1.74
N ASN A 51 8.08 19.87 -2.89
CA ASN A 51 7.98 20.52 -4.20
C ASN A 51 6.66 21.29 -4.36
N LEU A 52 5.53 20.71 -3.95
CA LEU A 52 4.21 21.35 -4.03
C LEU A 52 4.00 22.45 -3.00
N GLN A 53 4.65 22.37 -1.84
CA GLN A 53 4.68 23.50 -0.91
C GLN A 53 5.30 24.72 -1.57
N THR A 54 6.40 24.54 -2.29
CA THR A 54 7.16 25.63 -2.92
C THR A 54 6.47 26.15 -4.19
N SER A 55 6.02 25.24 -5.06
CA SER A 55 5.48 25.60 -6.38
C SER A 55 4.01 26.02 -6.37
N HIS A 56 3.20 25.50 -5.43
CA HIS A 56 1.75 25.70 -5.43
C HIS A 56 1.19 26.19 -4.10
N GLY A 57 2.02 26.34 -3.05
CA GLY A 57 1.54 26.77 -1.74
C GLY A 57 0.48 25.82 -1.17
N ILE A 58 0.58 24.51 -1.44
CA ILE A 58 -0.48 23.54 -1.10
C ILE A 58 -0.82 23.49 0.41
N HIS A 59 0.12 23.94 1.24
CA HIS A 59 0.00 24.01 2.70
C HIS A 59 -0.76 25.27 3.20
N THR A 60 -0.88 26.31 2.38
CA THR A 60 -1.57 27.58 2.70
C THR A 60 -2.79 27.85 1.83
N GLN A 61 -3.13 26.93 0.92
CA GLN A 61 -4.21 27.12 -0.03
C GLN A 61 -5.58 27.27 0.66
N SER A 62 -6.42 28.11 0.06
CA SER A 62 -7.82 28.24 0.44
C SER A 62 -8.68 27.16 -0.22
N THR A 63 -9.88 26.98 0.30
CA THR A 63 -10.88 26.03 -0.22
C THR A 63 -11.25 26.29 -1.69
N SER A 64 -11.39 27.55 -2.07
CA SER A 64 -11.72 27.98 -3.44
C SER A 64 -10.53 27.88 -4.39
N GLY A 65 -9.32 28.16 -3.90
CA GLY A 65 -8.07 28.15 -4.67
C GLY A 65 -7.31 26.81 -4.64
N ARG A 66 -7.85 25.77 -4.01
CA ARG A 66 -7.14 24.50 -3.83
C ARG A 66 -6.70 23.86 -5.14
N LEU A 67 -5.54 23.23 -5.13
CA LEU A 67 -5.07 22.37 -6.22
C LEU A 67 -6.00 21.15 -6.35
N LYS A 68 -6.75 21.03 -7.44
CA LYS A 68 -7.71 19.93 -7.61
C LYS A 68 -7.07 18.64 -8.14
N HIS A 69 -5.99 18.78 -8.91
CA HIS A 69 -5.35 17.68 -9.62
C HIS A 69 -3.82 17.80 -9.55
N TRP A 70 -3.13 16.69 -9.34
CA TRP A 70 -1.68 16.61 -9.51
C TRP A 70 -1.18 15.18 -9.75
N PRO A 71 -1.03 14.76 -11.01
CA PRO A 71 -1.98 15.01 -12.09
C PRO A 71 -3.35 14.33 -11.83
N LYS A 72 -3.44 13.46 -10.81
CA LYS A 72 -4.68 12.77 -10.43
C LYS A 72 -5.56 13.67 -9.55
N PHE A 73 -6.87 13.41 -9.54
CA PHE A 73 -7.80 14.11 -8.65
C PHE A 73 -7.42 13.91 -7.18
N LEU A 74 -7.34 15.01 -6.43
CA LEU A 74 -6.93 15.03 -5.03
C LEU A 74 -8.15 14.96 -4.09
N LYS A 75 -8.19 13.92 -3.27
CA LYS A 75 -9.31 13.60 -2.36
C LYS A 75 -9.21 14.37 -1.04
N TYR A 76 -9.55 15.66 -1.06
CA TYR A 76 -9.54 16.51 0.13
C TYR A 76 -10.49 16.05 1.24
N GLU A 77 -11.48 15.21 0.92
CA GLU A 77 -12.31 14.56 1.93
C GLU A 77 -11.50 13.69 2.91
N ASN A 78 -10.30 13.24 2.53
CA ASN A 78 -9.47 12.33 3.34
C ASN A 78 -8.62 13.02 4.40
N ILE A 79 -8.60 14.35 4.46
CA ILE A 79 -7.74 15.12 5.38
C ILE A 79 -8.58 16.05 6.26
N ASN A 80 -7.99 16.52 7.37
CA ASN A 80 -8.58 17.51 8.27
C ASN A 80 -9.99 17.18 8.79
N GLY A 81 -10.38 15.90 8.80
CA GLY A 81 -11.73 15.46 9.20
C GLY A 81 -12.85 15.91 8.24
N ASN A 82 -12.51 16.26 7.00
CA ASN A 82 -13.46 16.72 5.99
C ASN A 82 -14.51 15.64 5.64
N ASP A 83 -14.21 14.35 5.85
CA ASP A 83 -15.13 13.23 5.67
C ASP A 83 -16.33 13.26 6.62
N ARG A 84 -16.22 13.94 7.76
CA ARG A 84 -17.30 14.11 8.75
C ARG A 84 -18.25 15.26 8.41
N ILE A 85 -17.91 16.09 7.42
CA ILE A 85 -18.76 17.21 7.02
C ILE A 85 -20.02 16.64 6.32
N PRO A 86 -21.23 17.06 6.74
CA PRO A 86 -22.46 16.61 6.11
C PRO A 86 -22.43 16.84 4.61
N LYS A 87 -22.76 15.79 3.87
CA LYS A 87 -22.92 15.85 2.42
C LYS A 87 -24.12 16.72 2.08
N LEU A 88 -24.04 17.40 0.94
CA LEU A 88 -25.17 18.08 0.32
C LEU A 88 -26.29 17.09 0.00
N PRO A 89 -27.53 17.57 -0.21
CA PRO A 89 -28.56 16.76 -0.85
C PRO A 89 -27.98 16.06 -2.09
N HIS A 90 -28.31 14.77 -2.27
CA HIS A 90 -27.74 13.88 -3.30
C HIS A 90 -26.32 13.33 -3.02
N GLY A 91 -25.79 13.45 -1.80
CA GLY A 91 -24.59 12.72 -1.37
C GLY A 91 -23.27 13.30 -1.84
N LYS A 92 -23.26 14.53 -2.39
CA LYS A 92 -22.04 15.23 -2.82
C LYS A 92 -21.35 15.92 -1.64
N TYR A 93 -20.03 16.03 -1.69
CA TYR A 93 -19.27 16.80 -0.71
C TYR A 93 -19.51 18.30 -0.89
N ASP A 94 -19.75 18.98 0.23
CA ASP A 94 -19.77 20.45 0.30
C ASP A 94 -18.33 20.95 0.41
N PHE A 95 -17.63 21.01 -0.72
CA PHE A 95 -16.23 21.42 -0.74
C PHE A 95 -16.03 22.82 -0.17
N SER A 96 -17.04 23.71 -0.15
CA SER A 96 -16.90 25.07 0.39
C SER A 96 -16.58 25.12 1.88
N LYS A 97 -16.86 24.03 2.60
CA LYS A 97 -16.63 23.89 4.05
C LYS A 97 -15.35 23.15 4.39
N PHE A 98 -14.63 22.64 3.38
CA PHE A 98 -13.44 21.84 3.61
C PHE A 98 -12.27 22.71 4.05
N ASP A 99 -11.53 22.24 5.06
CA ASP A 99 -10.17 22.72 5.27
C ASP A 99 -9.26 21.99 4.27
N CYS A 100 -8.82 22.72 3.24
CA CYS A 100 -8.00 22.15 2.17
C CYS A 100 -6.50 22.33 2.38
N ARG A 101 -6.05 22.84 3.53
CA ARG A 101 -4.62 22.97 3.82
C ARG A 101 -4.00 21.58 4.00
N VAL A 102 -2.96 21.30 3.23
CA VAL A 102 -2.20 20.05 3.37
C VAL A 102 -1.06 20.33 4.34
N MET A 103 -1.20 19.88 5.59
CA MET A 103 -0.32 20.30 6.69
C MET A 103 0.93 19.41 6.83
N SER A 104 0.93 18.24 6.20
CA SER A 104 1.99 17.24 6.30
C SER A 104 2.11 16.40 5.02
N HIS A 105 3.23 15.68 4.87
CA HIS A 105 3.38 14.68 3.81
C HIS A 105 2.41 13.50 3.99
N VAL A 106 1.95 13.24 5.21
CA VAL A 106 0.91 12.25 5.51
C VAL A 106 -0.44 12.72 4.96
N ASP A 107 -0.82 13.98 5.17
CA ASP A 107 -2.02 14.56 4.56
C ASP A 107 -1.93 14.52 3.04
N PHE A 108 -0.76 14.85 2.50
CA PHE A 108 -0.52 14.77 1.07
C PHE A 108 -0.74 13.35 0.53
N ALA A 109 -0.20 12.33 1.20
CA ALA A 109 -0.41 10.93 0.85
C ALA A 109 -1.91 10.56 0.87
N LYS A 110 -2.64 10.99 1.90
CA LYS A 110 -4.08 10.72 2.04
C LYS A 110 -4.91 11.24 0.86
N LEU A 111 -4.47 12.29 0.16
CA LEU A 111 -5.16 12.79 -1.03
C LEU A 111 -5.21 11.79 -2.20
N TYR A 112 -4.32 10.78 -2.22
CA TYR A 112 -4.21 9.83 -3.34
C TYR A 112 -4.85 8.47 -3.08
N VAL A 113 -5.28 8.19 -1.84
CA VAL A 113 -5.87 6.88 -1.48
C VAL A 113 -7.39 6.95 -1.40
N GLU A 114 -8.05 5.80 -1.40
CA GLU A 114 -9.50 5.77 -1.16
C GLU A 114 -9.82 6.05 0.32
N ASN A 115 -11.02 6.56 0.60
CA ASN A 115 -11.38 7.03 1.95
C ASN A 115 -11.22 5.94 3.03
N HIS A 116 -11.49 4.68 2.69
CA HIS A 116 -11.32 3.57 3.63
C HIS A 116 -9.84 3.27 3.95
N MET A 117 -8.91 3.67 3.08
CA MET A 117 -7.46 3.53 3.25
C MET A 117 -6.83 4.73 3.97
N ALA A 118 -7.49 5.89 4.00
CA ALA A 118 -6.93 7.16 4.52
C ALA A 118 -6.85 7.27 6.05
N LYS A 119 -6.91 6.14 6.77
CA LYS A 119 -7.00 6.10 8.25
C LYS A 119 -5.64 6.14 8.95
N PHE A 120 -4.53 5.95 8.22
CA PHE A 120 -3.18 6.00 8.77
C PHE A 120 -2.80 7.43 9.19
N ASN A 121 -1.97 7.59 10.23
CA ASN A 121 -1.48 8.91 10.66
C ASN A 121 0.05 9.06 10.55
N ALA A 122 0.72 7.99 10.15
CA ALA A 122 2.14 7.95 9.84
C ALA A 122 2.38 6.84 8.80
N PHE A 123 3.59 6.77 8.25
CA PHE A 123 4.05 5.64 7.46
C PHE A 123 4.54 4.52 8.37
N ASP A 124 3.61 3.95 9.13
CA ASP A 124 3.80 2.81 10.03
C ASP A 124 2.96 1.60 9.58
N GLU A 125 2.73 0.64 10.48
CA GLU A 125 1.92 -0.55 10.19
C GLU A 125 0.47 -0.25 9.78
N PHE A 126 -0.09 0.91 10.14
CA PHE A 126 -1.42 1.33 9.74
C PHE A 126 -1.46 1.88 8.31
N CYS A 127 -0.31 2.30 7.77
CA CYS A 127 -0.14 2.51 6.33
C CYS A 127 0.10 1.14 5.66
N ASP A 128 -1.01 0.43 5.47
CA ASP A 128 -1.04 -0.97 5.06
C ASP A 128 -0.68 -1.19 3.59
N ALA A 129 -0.69 -2.46 3.16
CA ALA A 129 -0.43 -2.85 1.78
C ALA A 129 -1.35 -2.15 0.77
N SER A 130 -2.62 -1.90 1.14
CA SER A 130 -3.57 -1.26 0.25
C SER A 130 -3.21 0.21 0.01
N ALA A 131 -2.84 0.93 1.08
CA ALA A 131 -2.42 2.32 1.01
C ALA A 131 -1.09 2.46 0.25
N ILE A 132 -0.07 1.67 0.60
CA ILE A 132 1.25 1.76 -0.02
C ILE A 132 1.19 1.48 -1.53
N LEU A 133 0.47 0.45 -1.96
CA LEU A 133 0.32 0.14 -3.38
C LEU A 133 -0.52 1.20 -4.12
N ALA A 134 -1.51 1.81 -3.45
CA ALA A 134 -2.27 2.92 -4.02
C ALA A 134 -1.39 4.17 -4.22
N LEU A 135 -0.51 4.48 -3.27
CA LEU A 135 0.42 5.60 -3.34
C LEU A 135 1.42 5.41 -4.49
N LEU A 136 2.07 4.24 -4.56
CA LEU A 136 2.98 3.88 -5.64
C LEU A 136 2.34 3.98 -7.03
N GLY A 137 1.05 3.65 -7.13
CA GLY A 137 0.30 3.70 -8.39
C GLY A 137 -0.27 5.07 -8.77
N ARG A 138 -0.24 6.07 -7.89
CA ARG A 138 -0.99 7.33 -8.09
C ARG A 138 -0.21 8.61 -7.82
N VAL A 139 0.80 8.58 -6.96
CA VAL A 139 1.61 9.78 -6.67
C VAL A 139 2.60 9.98 -7.82
N PRO A 140 2.63 11.17 -8.46
CA PRO A 140 3.43 11.39 -9.68
C PRO A 140 4.95 11.33 -9.51
N VAL A 141 5.48 11.31 -8.29
CA VAL A 141 6.91 11.09 -8.04
C VAL A 141 7.40 9.72 -8.52
N PHE A 142 6.49 8.73 -8.55
CA PHE A 142 6.81 7.39 -9.02
C PHE A 142 6.63 7.28 -10.54
N SER A 143 7.59 6.66 -11.21
CA SER A 143 7.58 6.47 -12.67
C SER A 143 6.41 5.62 -13.14
N VAL A 144 6.07 5.71 -14.43
CA VAL A 144 5.02 4.88 -15.06
C VAL A 144 5.29 3.38 -14.89
N ASP A 145 6.56 2.98 -14.94
CA ASP A 145 6.99 1.60 -14.70
C ASP A 145 6.69 1.13 -13.27
N VAL A 146 6.99 1.98 -12.27
CA VAL A 146 6.67 1.70 -10.86
C VAL A 146 5.16 1.64 -10.67
N GLN A 147 4.42 2.58 -11.25
CA GLN A 147 2.95 2.62 -11.15
C GLN A 147 2.32 1.34 -11.74
N SER A 148 2.83 0.87 -12.88
CA SER A 148 2.36 -0.35 -13.54
C SER A 148 2.67 -1.60 -12.71
N ALA A 149 3.89 -1.72 -12.18
CA ALA A 149 4.28 -2.83 -11.31
C ALA A 149 3.50 -2.85 -9.99
N ALA A 150 3.25 -1.69 -9.39
CA ALA A 150 2.42 -1.56 -8.21
C ALA A 150 0.95 -1.96 -8.49
N GLY A 151 0.46 -1.67 -9.71
CA GLY A 151 -0.85 -2.13 -10.19
C GLY A 151 -0.96 -3.65 -10.18
N ALA A 152 0.03 -4.37 -10.73
CA ALA A 152 0.05 -5.83 -10.73
C ALA A 152 0.07 -6.43 -9.31
N VAL A 153 0.88 -5.87 -8.40
CA VAL A 153 0.89 -6.31 -6.99
C VAL A 153 -0.43 -5.98 -6.29
N ARG A 154 -1.10 -4.88 -6.66
CA ARG A 154 -2.43 -4.52 -6.13
C ARG A 154 -3.50 -5.52 -6.54
N GLU A 155 -3.45 -6.03 -7.77
CA GLU A 155 -4.34 -7.10 -8.23
C GLU A 155 -4.11 -8.39 -7.44
N ALA A 156 -2.84 -8.80 -7.26
CA ALA A 156 -2.48 -9.94 -6.42
C ALA A 156 -2.96 -9.78 -4.97
N ARG A 157 -2.78 -8.59 -4.37
CA ARG A 157 -3.30 -8.26 -3.03
C ARG A 157 -4.82 -8.37 -2.97
N ASN A 158 -5.54 -7.90 -3.99
CA ASN A 158 -6.99 -7.99 -4.03
C ASN A 158 -7.46 -9.45 -4.09
N ALA A 159 -6.85 -10.29 -4.93
CA ALA A 159 -7.12 -11.72 -4.97
C ALA A 159 -6.86 -12.38 -3.60
N TRP A 160 -5.78 -11.99 -2.92
CA TRP A 160 -5.48 -12.44 -1.57
C TRP A 160 -6.56 -12.02 -0.56
N ALA A 161 -7.02 -10.77 -0.59
CA ALA A 161 -8.02 -10.28 0.34
C ALA A 161 -9.42 -10.91 0.16
N HIS A 162 -9.73 -11.48 -1.02
CA HIS A 162 -11.00 -12.14 -1.31
C HIS A 162 -11.04 -13.63 -0.95
N CYS A 163 -9.91 -14.23 -0.54
CA CYS A 163 -9.82 -15.58 0.01
C CYS A 163 -10.37 -16.72 -0.90
N ALA A 164 -10.35 -16.54 -2.22
CA ALA A 164 -10.70 -17.61 -3.17
C ALA A 164 -9.56 -18.64 -3.27
N PHE A 165 -9.47 -19.58 -2.32
CA PHE A 165 -8.33 -20.50 -2.22
C PHE A 165 -8.07 -21.33 -3.50
N SER A 166 -9.08 -21.63 -4.30
CA SER A 166 -8.87 -22.33 -5.59
C SER A 166 -7.94 -21.57 -6.54
N GLU A 167 -7.87 -20.24 -6.45
CA GLU A 167 -7.01 -19.39 -7.29
C GLU A 167 -5.53 -19.43 -6.86
N TRP A 168 -5.22 -20.03 -5.71
CA TRP A 168 -3.86 -20.13 -5.16
C TRP A 168 -3.17 -21.44 -5.59
N ASP A 169 -3.36 -21.81 -6.85
CA ASP A 169 -2.60 -22.88 -7.49
C ASP A 169 -1.12 -22.47 -7.68
N PRO A 170 -0.22 -23.43 -8.01
CA PRO A 170 1.20 -23.13 -8.17
C PRO A 170 1.52 -22.03 -9.21
N VAL A 171 0.75 -21.92 -10.29
CA VAL A 171 1.02 -20.99 -11.39
C VAL A 171 0.68 -19.57 -10.96
N ASN A 172 -0.52 -19.34 -10.44
CA ASN A 172 -0.94 -18.02 -9.97
C ASN A 172 -0.09 -17.56 -8.79
N TYR A 173 0.29 -18.48 -7.90
CA TYR A 173 1.18 -18.20 -6.77
C TYR A 173 2.55 -17.67 -7.26
N GLN A 174 3.19 -18.35 -8.20
CA GLN A 174 4.47 -17.92 -8.78
C GLN A 174 4.35 -16.58 -9.51
N GLN A 175 3.27 -16.36 -10.25
CA GLN A 175 3.01 -15.08 -10.94
C GLN A 175 2.86 -13.93 -9.94
N ASN A 176 2.16 -14.15 -8.83
CA ASN A 176 1.97 -13.16 -7.78
C ASN A 176 3.29 -12.80 -7.07
N PHE A 177 4.17 -13.78 -6.82
CA PHE A 177 5.52 -13.51 -6.32
C PHE A 177 6.40 -12.76 -7.33
N ALA A 178 6.33 -13.16 -8.61
CA ALA A 178 7.05 -12.47 -9.68
C ALA A 178 6.62 -10.99 -9.78
N ALA A 179 5.33 -10.67 -9.57
CA ALA A 179 4.86 -9.30 -9.53
C ALA A 179 5.51 -8.48 -8.39
N MET A 180 5.64 -9.07 -7.19
CA MET A 180 6.35 -8.43 -6.07
C MET A 180 7.83 -8.18 -6.41
N GLU A 181 8.52 -9.16 -7.00
CA GLU A 181 9.90 -8.99 -7.42
C GLU A 181 10.08 -7.90 -8.48
N GLN A 182 9.17 -7.84 -9.47
CA GLN A 182 9.21 -6.80 -10.50
C GLN A 182 9.02 -5.42 -9.90
N LEU A 183 8.10 -5.26 -8.94
CA LEU A 183 7.96 -4.00 -8.22
C LEU A 183 9.28 -3.60 -7.53
N VAL A 184 9.91 -4.51 -6.80
CA VAL A 184 11.20 -4.25 -6.13
C VAL A 184 12.28 -3.80 -7.12
N LYS A 185 12.39 -4.49 -8.26
CA LYS A 185 13.36 -4.15 -9.32
C LYS A 185 13.09 -2.77 -9.92
N LYS A 186 11.83 -2.33 -10.00
CA LYS A 186 11.43 -1.04 -10.59
C LYS A 186 11.52 0.13 -9.61
N LEU A 187 11.42 -0.11 -8.30
CA LEU A 187 11.48 0.96 -7.29
C LEU A 187 12.82 1.70 -7.26
N GLY A 188 13.90 1.09 -7.76
CA GLY A 188 15.23 1.72 -7.75
C GLY A 188 15.78 1.90 -6.34
N LEU A 189 15.48 0.97 -5.42
CA LEU A 189 16.07 0.94 -4.09
C LEU A 189 17.61 0.81 -4.18
N PRO A 190 18.37 1.21 -3.14
CA PRO A 190 19.81 0.95 -3.10
C PRO A 190 20.14 -0.51 -3.43
N GLY A 191 21.27 -0.75 -4.13
CA GLY A 191 21.58 -2.07 -4.68
C GLY A 191 21.62 -3.20 -3.65
N SER A 192 22.14 -2.94 -2.45
CA SER A 192 22.10 -3.90 -1.32
C SER A 192 20.68 -4.18 -0.87
N SER A 193 19.88 -3.14 -0.57
CA SER A 193 18.49 -3.27 -0.16
C SER A 193 17.62 -4.01 -1.19
N THR A 194 17.83 -3.73 -2.48
CA THR A 194 17.16 -4.45 -3.58
C THR A 194 17.47 -5.94 -3.54
N LYS A 195 18.75 -6.30 -3.43
CA LYS A 195 19.19 -7.70 -3.43
C LYS A 195 18.68 -8.45 -2.20
N ASP A 196 18.75 -7.83 -1.03
CA ASP A 196 18.33 -8.43 0.23
C ASP A 196 16.82 -8.70 0.22
N LEU A 197 16.02 -7.71 -0.22
CA LEU A 197 14.58 -7.85 -0.34
C LEU A 197 14.18 -8.92 -1.38
N LEU A 198 14.83 -8.96 -2.55
CA LEU A 198 14.57 -10.03 -3.54
C LEU A 198 14.93 -11.42 -3.00
N THR A 199 16.02 -11.53 -2.25
CA THR A 199 16.43 -12.79 -1.63
C THR A 199 15.40 -13.24 -0.58
N GLU A 200 14.91 -12.30 0.23
CA GLU A 200 13.90 -12.60 1.23
C GLU A 200 12.57 -13.02 0.59
N LEU A 201 12.11 -12.32 -0.45
CA LEU A 201 10.93 -12.73 -1.22
C LEU A 201 11.07 -14.14 -1.79
N LYS A 202 12.24 -14.49 -2.33
CA LYS A 202 12.49 -15.84 -2.86
C LYS A 202 12.47 -16.90 -1.76
N ASN A 203 13.00 -16.59 -0.59
CA ASN A 203 12.96 -17.47 0.58
C ASN A 203 11.53 -17.70 1.08
N TRP A 204 10.66 -16.67 1.00
CA TRP A 204 9.25 -16.82 1.33
C TRP A 204 8.49 -17.62 0.29
N GLU A 205 8.78 -17.42 -1.00
CA GLU A 205 8.13 -18.17 -2.08
C GLU A 205 8.29 -19.69 -1.91
N GLY A 206 9.43 -20.15 -1.42
CA GLY A 206 9.75 -21.56 -1.20
C GLY A 206 9.23 -22.19 0.10
N LYS A 207 8.49 -21.44 0.94
CA LYS A 207 7.86 -21.95 2.18
C LYS A 207 6.50 -22.57 1.91
#